data_AF-A0A401GYW8-F1
#
_entry.id   AF-A0A401GYW8-F1
#
_cell.length_a   1.000
_cell.length_b   1.000
_cell.length_c   1.000
_cell.angle_alpha   90.00
_cell.angle_beta   90.00
_cell.angle_gamma   90.00
#
_symmetry.space_group_name_H-M   'P 1'
#
loop_
_entity.id
_entity.type
_entity.pdbx_description
1 polymer ?
#
loop_
_entity_poly.entity_id
_entity_poly.type
_entity_poly.pdbx_seq_one_letter_code
_entity_poly.pdbx_strand_id
1 'polypeptide(L)'
;MAEGSTAVFDRALKEVRRNSVAVETVPHAIDLLNVLEIRDLLDSTADSANEDVAYRSFYQMLPGALDRWRLTIEEQLSTLHPLSDSDSVPPQNWLKLAKTMFKCTECDRIRFWPEVAAHMHHCPKAEKYLYHLPRHPSGTLHSVVGSSYETAMCSYFFPRKAWSTKSLQLCDDRASTMLKAYGMDPDTVTCANMDKLDARFACGTCSEPGKSLVVMGWRAAMYHCMTQHLYCEPEWQQVSTAQAQEVRKLEKLREEKFLRLYEHFTRWVSGFCACGLHIRCGLNPATDETTVSGHVRVQHNDRYTVPGVLPSEFYQDRDRLPFMPPAVSLFIGDSEAL
;
A
#
# COMPACT_ATOMS: atom_id res chain seq x y z
N MET A 1 25.32 19.49 -2.28
CA MET A 1 26.02 18.32 -2.84
C MET A 1 25.25 17.02 -2.57
N ALA A 2 24.85 16.71 -1.33
CA ALA A 2 24.02 15.53 -1.02
C ALA A 2 22.68 15.43 -1.81
N GLU A 3 22.05 16.56 -2.16
CA GLU A 3 20.81 16.56 -2.94
C GLU A 3 20.94 15.93 -4.34
N GLY A 4 22.10 16.11 -5.00
CA GLY A 4 22.33 15.55 -6.35
C GLY A 4 22.40 14.02 -6.32
N SER A 5 23.23 13.48 -5.44
CA SER A 5 23.36 12.02 -5.23
C SER A 5 22.02 11.36 -4.87
N THR A 6 21.23 12.02 -4.02
CA THR A 6 19.89 11.55 -3.62
C THR A 6 18.91 11.52 -4.79
N ALA A 7 18.94 12.53 -5.66
CA ALA A 7 18.10 12.57 -6.84
C ALA A 7 18.47 11.47 -7.85
N VAL A 8 19.76 11.18 -8.01
CA VAL A 8 20.26 10.08 -8.85
C VAL A 8 19.82 8.72 -8.30
N PHE A 9 19.88 8.51 -6.98
CA PHE A 9 19.37 7.31 -6.32
C PHE A 9 17.86 7.13 -6.52
N ASP A 10 17.06 8.17 -6.24
CA ASP A 10 15.60 8.14 -6.43
C ASP A 10 15.24 7.85 -7.90
N ARG A 11 15.99 8.41 -8.86
CA ARG A 11 15.86 8.11 -10.29
C ARG A 11 16.10 6.63 -10.60
N ALA A 12 17.16 6.03 -10.06
CA ALA A 12 17.45 4.61 -10.24
C ALA A 12 16.34 3.72 -9.64
N LEU A 13 15.86 4.03 -8.44
CA LEU A 13 14.78 3.27 -7.79
C LEU A 13 13.46 3.37 -8.55
N LYS A 14 13.13 4.56 -9.07
CA LYS A 14 11.94 4.76 -9.92
C LYS A 14 12.01 3.93 -11.19
N GLU A 15 13.18 3.82 -11.80
CA GLU A 15 13.38 2.96 -12.96
C GLU A 15 13.16 1.48 -12.64
N VAL A 16 13.73 0.99 -11.52
CA VAL A 16 13.44 -0.37 -11.05
C VAL A 16 11.94 -0.56 -10.82
N ARG A 17 11.27 0.41 -10.17
CA ARG A 17 9.81 0.33 -9.95
C ARG A 17 9.02 0.21 -11.26
N ARG A 18 9.43 0.94 -12.31
CA ARG A 18 8.77 0.86 -13.64
C ARG A 18 8.96 -0.50 -14.28
N ASN A 19 10.15 -1.07 -14.14
CA ASN A 19 10.52 -2.35 -14.77
C ASN A 19 10.07 -3.57 -13.95
N SER A 20 9.77 -3.39 -12.66
CA SER A 20 9.17 -4.42 -11.81
C SER A 20 7.76 -4.80 -12.28
N VAL A 21 7.45 -6.10 -12.17
CA VAL A 21 6.09 -6.61 -12.39
C VAL A 21 5.11 -5.87 -11.49
N ALA A 22 3.89 -5.60 -11.96
CA ALA A 22 2.87 -4.86 -11.21
C ALA A 22 2.57 -5.42 -9.80
N VAL A 23 2.93 -6.69 -9.56
CA VAL A 23 2.71 -7.43 -8.31
C VAL A 23 3.88 -7.27 -7.32
N GLU A 24 5.06 -6.81 -7.76
CA GLU A 24 6.22 -6.71 -6.90
C GLU A 24 6.15 -5.44 -6.04
N THR A 25 6.20 -5.61 -4.72
CA THR A 25 6.26 -4.50 -3.77
C THR A 25 7.67 -3.89 -3.79
N VAL A 26 7.75 -2.62 -4.21
CA VAL A 26 9.01 -1.85 -4.25
C VAL A 26 8.93 -0.76 -3.19
N PRO A 27 9.93 -0.64 -2.29
CA PRO A 27 9.95 0.37 -1.24
C PRO A 27 9.94 1.79 -1.79
N HIS A 28 9.64 2.74 -0.92
CA HIS A 28 10.01 4.13 -1.16
C HIS A 28 11.51 4.31 -0.93
N ALA A 29 12.10 5.31 -1.59
CA ALA A 29 13.53 5.59 -1.45
C ALA A 29 13.94 5.76 0.02
N ILE A 30 13.10 6.42 0.83
CA ILE A 30 13.34 6.62 2.27
C ILE A 30 13.49 5.31 3.06
N ASP A 31 12.86 4.21 2.62
CA ASP A 31 12.95 2.92 3.31
C ASP A 31 14.30 2.23 3.07
N LEU A 32 14.95 2.57 1.96
CA LEU A 32 16.25 2.03 1.56
C LEU A 32 17.44 2.85 2.05
N LEU A 33 17.22 4.06 2.58
CA LEU A 33 18.31 4.93 3.06
C LEU A 33 19.05 4.39 4.30
N ASN A 34 18.42 3.45 5.00
CA ASN A 34 19.01 2.75 6.14
C ASN A 34 19.80 1.50 5.73
N VAL A 35 19.78 1.13 4.44
CA VAL A 35 20.61 0.06 3.89
C VAL A 35 22.03 0.60 3.75
N LEU A 36 22.99 0.01 4.48
CA LEU A 36 24.35 0.53 4.61
C LEU A 36 25.04 0.74 3.26
N GLU A 37 24.88 -0.19 2.31
CA GLU A 37 25.54 -0.08 1.01
C GLU A 37 25.01 1.10 0.18
N ILE A 38 23.72 1.43 0.32
CA ILE A 38 23.11 2.60 -0.32
C ILE A 38 23.63 3.89 0.33
N ARG A 39 23.74 3.90 1.65
CA ARG A 39 24.28 5.04 2.41
C ARG A 39 25.74 5.30 2.05
N ASP A 40 26.57 4.26 2.08
CA ASP A 40 28.00 4.35 1.73
C ASP A 40 28.17 4.84 0.29
N LEU A 41 27.33 4.36 -0.63
CA LEU A 41 27.35 4.81 -2.01
C LEU A 41 26.93 6.28 -2.13
N LEU A 42 25.84 6.69 -1.47
CA LEU A 42 25.37 8.09 -1.43
C LEU A 42 26.45 9.05 -0.93
N ASP A 43 27.16 8.66 0.13
CA ASP A 43 28.26 9.42 0.73
C ASP A 43 29.47 9.48 -0.22
N SER A 44 29.85 8.35 -0.84
CA SER A 44 30.98 8.29 -1.78
C SER A 44 30.74 9.05 -3.10
N THR A 45 29.48 9.16 -3.54
CA THR A 45 29.12 9.86 -4.79
C THR A 45 28.72 11.31 -4.57
N ALA A 46 28.74 11.82 -3.33
CA ALA A 46 28.36 13.19 -3.02
C ALA A 46 29.22 14.23 -3.76
N ASP A 47 30.49 13.91 -4.04
CA ASP A 47 31.45 14.76 -4.73
C ASP A 47 31.73 14.32 -6.19
N SER A 48 31.06 13.27 -6.68
CA SER A 48 31.25 12.80 -8.05
C SER A 48 30.63 13.78 -9.04
N ALA A 49 31.44 14.29 -9.98
CA ALA A 49 30.95 15.09 -11.10
C ALA A 49 30.18 14.25 -12.14
N ASN A 50 30.19 12.91 -12.04
CA ASN A 50 29.60 12.01 -13.03
C ASN A 50 28.36 11.31 -12.47
N GLU A 51 27.18 11.89 -12.75
CA GLU A 51 25.88 11.33 -12.36
C GLU A 51 25.60 9.96 -13.00
N ASP A 52 26.10 9.68 -14.20
CA ASP A 52 25.85 8.42 -14.91
C ASP A 52 26.59 7.24 -14.29
N VAL A 53 27.77 7.49 -13.71
CA VAL A 53 28.49 6.49 -12.93
C VAL A 53 27.71 6.18 -11.66
N ALA A 54 27.30 7.21 -10.90
CA ALA A 54 26.51 7.02 -9.68
C ALA A 54 25.19 6.28 -9.95
N TYR A 55 24.47 6.67 -11.02
CA TYR A 55 23.22 6.03 -11.43
C TYR A 55 23.40 4.54 -11.71
N ARG A 56 24.43 4.16 -12.48
CA ARG A 56 24.70 2.75 -12.79
C ARG A 56 25.06 1.95 -11.53
N SER A 57 25.83 2.53 -10.62
CA SER A 57 26.16 1.90 -9.35
C SER A 57 24.91 1.64 -8.50
N PHE A 58 24.01 2.63 -8.36
CA PHE A 58 22.74 2.42 -7.66
C PHE A 58 21.91 1.34 -8.34
N TYR A 59 21.73 1.41 -9.65
CA TYR A 59 20.91 0.46 -10.40
C TYR A 59 21.40 -0.99 -10.25
N GLN A 60 22.71 -1.21 -10.27
CA GLN A 60 23.31 -2.54 -10.06
C GLN A 60 23.13 -3.05 -8.63
N MET A 61 23.14 -2.17 -7.63
CA MET A 61 23.01 -2.53 -6.22
C MET A 61 21.57 -2.77 -5.77
N LEU A 62 20.61 -2.09 -6.41
CA LEU A 62 19.21 -2.07 -6.01
C LEU A 62 18.59 -3.46 -5.84
N PRO A 63 18.76 -4.45 -6.75
CA PRO A 63 18.15 -5.78 -6.57
C PRO A 63 18.50 -6.42 -5.21
N GLY A 64 19.78 -6.43 -4.85
CA GLY A 64 20.22 -6.99 -3.56
C GLY A 64 19.74 -6.18 -2.35
N ALA A 65 19.67 -4.85 -2.48
CA ALA A 65 19.14 -3.98 -1.43
C ALA A 65 17.63 -4.18 -1.23
N LEU A 66 16.87 -4.42 -2.30
CA LEU A 66 15.44 -4.71 -2.27
C LEU A 66 15.14 -6.05 -1.59
N ASP A 67 15.92 -7.08 -1.88
CA ASP A 67 15.79 -8.38 -1.21
C ASP A 67 16.06 -8.27 0.29
N ARG A 68 17.14 -7.57 0.69
CA ARG A 68 17.45 -7.34 2.11
C ARG A 68 16.37 -6.53 2.80
N TRP A 69 15.92 -5.45 2.17
CA TRP A 69 14.81 -4.65 2.69
C TRP A 69 13.58 -5.52 2.92
N ARG A 70 13.17 -6.34 1.94
CA ARG A 70 12.02 -7.25 2.10
C ARG A 70 12.20 -8.19 3.28
N LEU A 71 13.38 -8.81 3.44
CA LEU A 71 13.68 -9.68 4.58
C LEU A 71 13.58 -8.93 5.91
N THR A 72 14.09 -7.70 5.98
CA THR A 72 13.94 -6.85 7.18
C THR A 72 12.49 -6.54 7.49
N ILE A 73 11.66 -6.28 6.47
CA ILE A 73 10.21 -6.07 6.66
C ILE A 73 9.55 -7.34 7.19
N GLU A 74 9.83 -8.50 6.60
CA GLU A 74 9.29 -9.79 7.05
C GLU A 74 9.69 -10.12 8.49
N GLU A 75 10.94 -9.83 8.87
CA GLU A 75 11.44 -9.96 10.23
C GLU A 75 10.69 -9.01 11.19
N GLN A 76 10.56 -7.73 10.83
CA GLN A 76 9.81 -6.75 11.63
C GLN A 76 8.33 -7.12 11.77
N LEU A 77 7.69 -7.64 10.72
CA LEU A 77 6.30 -8.11 10.81
C LEU A 77 6.19 -9.35 11.70
N SER A 78 7.21 -10.20 11.73
CA SER A 78 7.25 -11.39 12.60
C SER A 78 7.29 -11.02 14.08
N THR A 79 7.80 -9.83 14.44
CA THR A 79 7.72 -9.35 15.84
C THR A 79 6.31 -8.94 16.26
N LEU A 80 5.38 -8.76 15.31
CA LEU A 80 3.96 -8.50 15.60
C LEU A 80 3.16 -9.79 15.80
N HIS A 81 3.69 -10.93 15.37
CA HIS A 81 3.05 -12.21 15.60
C HIS A 81 3.15 -12.52 17.10
N PRO A 82 2.04 -12.79 17.80
CA PRO A 82 2.12 -13.29 19.16
C PRO A 82 2.88 -14.60 19.08
N LEU A 83 4.09 -14.63 19.66
CA LEU A 83 4.78 -15.89 19.90
C LEU A 83 3.83 -16.66 20.81
N SER A 84 3.05 -17.59 20.24
CA SER A 84 2.33 -18.54 21.07
C SER A 84 3.38 -19.23 21.92
N ASP A 85 3.14 -19.38 23.22
CA ASP A 85 4.06 -20.01 24.18
C ASP A 85 4.46 -21.46 23.80
N SER A 86 3.96 -22.00 22.68
CA SER A 86 4.51 -23.20 22.06
C SER A 86 5.75 -22.85 21.24
N ASP A 87 6.87 -23.52 21.51
CA ASP A 87 8.15 -23.48 20.77
C ASP A 87 8.06 -23.74 19.24
N SER A 88 6.86 -23.74 18.65
CA SER A 88 6.65 -23.79 17.22
C SER A 88 7.10 -22.49 16.55
N VAL A 89 8.19 -22.58 15.82
CA VAL A 89 8.60 -21.59 14.81
C VAL A 89 7.38 -21.27 13.93
N PRO A 90 7.05 -19.98 13.70
CA PRO A 90 5.98 -19.60 12.80
C PRO A 90 6.12 -20.33 11.46
N PRO A 91 5.03 -20.80 10.85
CA PRO A 91 5.11 -21.43 9.54
C PRO A 91 5.90 -20.56 8.57
N GLN A 92 6.74 -21.17 7.72
CA GLN A 92 7.66 -20.49 6.80
C GLN A 92 6.97 -19.54 5.78
N ASN A 93 5.65 -19.38 5.86
CA ASN A 93 4.84 -18.53 4.98
C ASN A 93 3.62 -17.93 5.70
N TRP A 94 3.67 -17.70 7.02
CA TRP A 94 2.51 -17.19 7.77
C TRP A 94 1.96 -15.88 7.19
N LEU A 95 2.83 -15.00 6.68
CA LEU A 95 2.44 -13.76 5.97
C LEU A 95 1.49 -13.99 4.79
N LYS A 96 1.54 -15.18 4.16
CA LYS A 96 0.70 -15.53 3.01
C LYS A 96 -0.65 -16.13 3.42
N LEU A 97 -0.87 -16.42 4.70
CA LEU A 97 -2.14 -16.95 5.19
C LEU A 97 -3.25 -15.93 5.00
N ALA A 98 -4.45 -16.39 4.64
CA ALA A 98 -5.60 -15.50 4.44
C ALA A 98 -6.06 -14.82 5.74
N LYS A 99 -5.73 -15.42 6.90
CA LYS A 99 -5.97 -14.79 8.21
C LYS A 99 -5.01 -13.64 8.52
N THR A 100 -3.86 -13.59 7.86
CA THR A 100 -2.81 -12.63 8.19
C THR A 100 -3.06 -11.31 7.50
N MET A 101 -3.60 -10.37 8.26
CA MET A 101 -3.82 -8.99 7.82
C MET A 101 -3.34 -8.00 8.87
N PHE A 102 -2.93 -6.83 8.38
CA PHE A 102 -2.40 -5.76 9.20
C PHE A 102 -3.33 -4.57 9.11
N LYS A 103 -3.86 -4.15 10.25
CA LYS A 103 -4.59 -2.91 10.39
C LYS A 103 -3.63 -1.80 10.78
N CYS A 104 -3.61 -0.74 10.01
CA CYS A 104 -2.85 0.44 10.38
C CYS A 104 -3.64 1.33 11.36
N THR A 105 -3.06 1.65 12.50
CA THR A 105 -3.66 2.52 13.54
C THR A 105 -3.62 4.00 13.18
N GLU A 106 -2.76 4.43 12.25
CA GLU A 106 -2.69 5.84 11.81
C GLU A 106 -3.72 6.18 10.72
N CYS A 107 -4.01 5.26 9.80
CA CYS A 107 -4.91 5.53 8.66
C CYS A 107 -6.14 4.61 8.60
N ASP A 108 -6.30 3.71 9.57
CA ASP A 108 -7.39 2.74 9.69
C ASP A 108 -7.51 1.75 8.51
N ARG A 109 -6.51 1.71 7.62
CA ARG A 109 -6.51 0.81 6.45
C ARG A 109 -6.01 -0.57 6.80
N ILE A 110 -6.59 -1.57 6.14
CA ILE A 110 -6.18 -2.98 6.26
C ILE A 110 -5.33 -3.36 5.05
N ARG A 111 -4.30 -4.16 5.27
CA ARG A 111 -3.34 -4.60 4.27
C ARG A 111 -3.04 -6.08 4.44
N PHE A 112 -2.90 -6.79 3.33
CA PHE A 112 -2.36 -8.15 3.28
C PHE A 112 -0.88 -8.07 2.90
N TRP A 113 -0.20 -9.22 2.94
CA TRP A 113 1.10 -9.35 2.30
C TRP A 113 0.94 -9.59 0.78
N PRO A 114 1.74 -8.94 -0.09
CA PRO A 114 2.86 -8.03 0.21
C PRO A 114 2.48 -6.55 0.25
N GLU A 115 1.20 -6.19 0.18
CA GLU A 115 0.74 -4.79 0.10
C GLU A 115 1.10 -3.97 1.35
N VAL A 116 1.15 -4.61 2.53
CA VAL A 116 1.57 -3.96 3.78
C VAL A 116 2.99 -3.40 3.70
N ALA A 117 3.88 -4.02 2.92
CA ALA A 117 5.25 -3.53 2.73
C ALA A 117 5.32 -2.27 1.84
N ALA A 118 4.30 -2.04 1.00
CA ALA A 118 4.16 -0.81 0.21
C ALA A 118 3.40 0.28 0.99
N HIS A 119 2.90 -0.03 2.19
CA HIS A 119 2.06 0.90 2.93
C HIS A 119 2.86 2.11 3.41
N MET A 120 2.38 3.32 3.10
CA MET A 120 3.12 4.55 3.36
C MET A 120 2.30 5.54 4.18
N HIS A 121 2.85 5.92 5.33
CA HIS A 121 2.33 7.05 6.10
C HIS A 121 2.80 8.38 5.55
N HIS A 122 1.80 9.22 5.30
CA HIS A 122 2.01 10.66 5.26
C HIS A 122 2.00 11.13 6.70
N CYS A 123 3.08 11.73 7.19
CA CYS A 123 3.12 12.22 8.57
C CYS A 123 1.98 13.23 8.78
N PRO A 124 0.93 12.94 9.57
CA PRO A 124 -0.20 13.88 9.73
C PRO A 124 0.24 15.17 10.41
N LYS A 125 1.27 15.08 11.27
CA LYS A 125 1.91 16.26 11.87
C LYS A 125 2.57 17.14 10.82
N ALA A 126 3.02 16.59 9.70
CA ALA A 126 3.65 17.38 8.66
C ALA A 126 2.69 18.30 7.92
N GLU A 127 1.40 17.97 7.78
CA GLU A 127 0.43 18.95 7.28
C GLU A 127 0.41 20.18 8.18
N LYS A 128 0.38 19.99 9.52
CA LYS A 128 0.46 21.09 10.49
C LYS A 128 1.79 21.85 10.41
N TYR A 129 2.91 21.18 10.16
CA TYR A 129 4.20 21.85 9.98
C TYR A 129 4.29 22.58 8.64
N LEU A 130 3.70 22.08 7.55
CA LEU A 130 3.84 22.66 6.22
C LEU A 130 3.14 24.02 6.06
N TYR A 131 2.03 24.25 6.77
CA TYR A 131 1.37 25.56 6.81
C TYR A 131 2.03 26.54 7.79
N HIS A 132 2.94 26.07 8.63
CA HIS A 132 3.53 26.86 9.72
C HIS A 132 5.04 26.82 9.77
N LEU A 133 5.75 26.24 8.80
CA LEU A 133 7.16 26.56 8.58
C LEU A 133 7.16 28.02 8.14
N PRO A 134 7.43 28.99 9.04
CA PRO A 134 7.55 30.35 8.59
C PRO A 134 8.70 30.31 7.59
N ARG A 135 8.56 30.96 6.43
CA ARG A 135 9.77 31.51 5.81
C ARG A 135 10.36 32.41 6.88
N HIS A 136 11.31 31.89 7.67
CA HIS A 136 11.84 32.62 8.80
C HIS A 136 12.42 33.91 8.20
N PRO A 137 11.97 35.11 8.60
CA PRO A 137 12.43 36.36 7.99
C PRO A 137 13.94 36.56 8.11
N SER A 138 14.58 35.82 9.03
CA SER A 138 16.04 35.81 9.27
C SER A 138 16.82 34.66 8.61
N GLY A 139 16.19 33.81 7.79
CA GLY A 139 16.89 32.71 7.08
C GLY A 139 17.41 31.57 7.96
N THR A 140 17.09 31.53 9.25
CA THR A 140 17.60 30.48 10.15
C THR A 140 16.83 29.17 9.94
N LEU A 141 17.51 28.19 9.33
CA LEU A 141 17.01 26.81 9.19
C LEU A 141 16.70 26.23 10.58
N HIS A 142 15.65 25.40 10.68
CA HIS A 142 15.41 24.61 11.88
C HIS A 142 16.69 23.86 12.24
N SER A 143 17.10 23.94 13.52
CA SER A 143 18.17 23.09 14.04
C SER A 143 17.72 21.64 13.91
N VAL A 144 18.14 20.98 12.85
CA VAL A 144 17.88 19.56 12.66
C VAL A 144 18.91 18.82 13.50
N VAL A 145 18.44 18.19 14.57
CA VAL A 145 19.25 17.28 15.38
C VAL A 145 19.47 16.02 14.55
N GLY A 146 20.70 15.80 14.08
CA GLY A 146 21.07 14.65 13.26
C GLY A 146 22.30 14.92 12.42
N SER A 147 22.74 13.90 11.68
CA SER A 147 23.77 14.06 10.65
C SER A 147 23.28 14.94 9.50
N SER A 148 24.20 15.57 8.78
CA SER A 148 23.90 16.31 7.54
C SER A 148 23.18 15.42 6.51
N TYR A 149 23.55 14.14 6.46
CA TYR A 149 22.88 13.10 5.69
C TYR A 149 21.40 12.96 6.07
N GLU A 150 21.10 12.66 7.34
CA GLU A 150 19.72 12.50 7.81
C GLU A 150 18.88 13.76 7.56
N THR A 151 19.49 14.93 7.72
CA THR A 151 18.85 16.22 7.46
C THR A 151 18.48 16.39 5.99
N ALA A 152 19.43 16.12 5.08
CA ALA A 152 19.20 16.18 3.63
C ALA A 152 18.13 15.16 3.19
N MET A 153 18.20 13.95 3.73
CA MET A 153 17.25 12.87 3.44
C MET A 153 15.84 13.21 3.92
N CYS A 154 15.72 13.63 5.18
CA CYS A 154 14.44 14.08 5.73
C CYS A 154 13.90 15.22 4.89
N SER A 155 14.72 16.21 4.51
CA SER A 155 14.28 17.36 3.72
C SER A 155 13.83 17.00 2.30
N TYR A 156 14.47 16.01 1.67
CA TYR A 156 14.16 15.58 0.31
C TYR A 156 12.90 14.71 0.25
N PHE A 157 12.77 13.74 1.17
CA PHE A 157 11.64 12.82 1.22
C PHE A 157 10.49 13.30 2.12
N PHE A 158 10.62 14.47 2.75
CA PHE A 158 9.57 15.03 3.58
C PHE A 158 8.25 15.15 2.81
N PRO A 159 7.11 14.82 3.44
CA PRO A 159 6.94 14.34 4.82
C PRO A 159 6.70 12.84 4.97
N ARG A 160 7.35 12.05 4.14
CA ARG A 160 7.33 10.60 4.28
C ARG A 160 8.16 10.19 5.49
N LYS A 161 7.76 9.09 6.12
CA LYS A 161 8.58 8.37 7.09
C LYS A 161 9.05 7.08 6.44
N ALA A 162 10.22 6.59 6.88
CA ALA A 162 10.59 5.22 6.61
C ALA A 162 9.51 4.27 7.15
N TRP A 163 9.27 3.19 6.41
CA TRP A 163 8.37 2.13 6.79
C TRP A 163 8.71 1.59 8.18
N SER A 164 7.69 1.27 8.97
CA SER A 164 7.86 0.73 10.32
C SER A 164 6.58 0.05 10.78
N THR A 165 6.72 -0.98 11.62
CA THR A 165 5.60 -1.71 12.24
C THR A 165 4.90 -0.97 13.37
N LYS A 166 5.44 0.15 13.86
CA LYS A 166 4.89 0.90 15.02
C LYS A 166 3.40 1.24 14.90
N SER A 167 2.92 1.44 13.68
CA SER A 167 1.53 1.82 13.41
C SER A 167 0.71 0.66 12.86
N LEU A 168 1.24 -0.57 12.88
CA LEU A 168 0.57 -1.78 12.39
C LEU A 168 0.15 -2.67 13.55
N GLN A 169 -1.07 -3.20 13.44
CA GLN A 169 -1.64 -4.18 14.34
C GLN A 169 -1.98 -5.42 13.53
N LEU A 170 -1.52 -6.60 13.97
CA LEU A 170 -1.95 -7.88 13.40
C LEU A 170 -3.42 -8.14 13.79
N CYS A 171 -4.23 -8.60 12.83
CA CYS A 171 -5.67 -8.80 13.01
C CYS A 171 -6.11 -10.18 12.50
N ASP A 172 -5.63 -11.25 13.13
CA ASP A 172 -5.80 -12.64 12.69
C ASP A 172 -7.00 -13.37 13.30
N ASP A 173 -7.38 -13.06 14.55
CA ASP A 173 -8.48 -13.75 15.25
C ASP A 173 -9.81 -13.71 14.48
N ARG A 174 -10.22 -12.51 14.05
CA ARG A 174 -11.49 -12.30 13.34
C ARG A 174 -11.52 -12.95 11.97
N ALA A 175 -10.39 -12.86 11.28
CA ALA A 175 -10.21 -13.51 10.00
C ALA A 175 -10.30 -15.03 10.14
N SER A 176 -9.78 -15.57 11.24
CA SER A 176 -9.86 -17.00 11.56
C SER A 176 -11.29 -17.47 11.77
N THR A 177 -12.13 -16.71 12.48
CA THR A 177 -13.56 -17.02 12.65
C THR A 177 -14.29 -17.08 11.29
N MET A 178 -14.01 -16.11 10.40
CA MET A 178 -14.60 -16.08 9.07
C MET A 178 -14.19 -17.29 8.23
N LEU A 179 -12.91 -17.66 8.24
CA LEU A 179 -12.40 -18.82 7.48
C LEU A 179 -12.96 -20.15 8.01
N LYS A 180 -13.06 -20.30 9.35
CA LYS A 180 -13.68 -21.47 9.99
C LYS A 180 -15.15 -21.62 9.63
N ALA A 181 -15.90 -20.53 9.50
CA ALA A 181 -17.29 -20.56 9.06
C ALA A 181 -17.46 -21.11 7.62
N TYR A 182 -16.40 -21.08 6.81
CA TYR A 182 -16.36 -21.70 5.48
C TYR A 182 -15.80 -23.12 5.49
N GLY A 183 -15.55 -23.71 6.67
CA GLY A 183 -14.94 -25.03 6.81
C GLY A 183 -13.45 -25.07 6.44
N MET A 184 -12.76 -23.93 6.45
CA MET A 184 -11.34 -23.86 6.17
C MET A 184 -10.51 -23.81 7.44
N ASP A 185 -9.29 -24.32 7.35
CA ASP A 185 -8.29 -24.20 8.39
C ASP A 185 -7.50 -22.88 8.22
N PRO A 186 -7.65 -21.90 9.15
CA PRO A 186 -6.97 -20.61 9.08
C PRO A 186 -5.44 -20.68 9.11
N ASP A 187 -4.88 -21.79 9.62
CA ASP A 187 -3.44 -21.98 9.77
C ASP A 187 -2.76 -22.50 8.50
N THR A 188 -3.56 -22.89 7.50
CA THR A 188 -3.05 -23.45 6.23
C THR A 188 -3.57 -22.72 4.99
N VAL A 189 -4.75 -22.10 5.05
CA VAL A 189 -5.34 -21.40 3.89
C VAL A 189 -4.60 -20.10 3.57
N THR A 190 -4.15 -19.96 2.32
CA THR A 190 -3.45 -18.74 1.84
C THR A 190 -4.39 -17.75 1.15
N CYS A 191 -3.98 -16.48 1.04
CA CYS A 191 -4.67 -15.48 0.22
C CYS A 191 -4.87 -15.99 -1.22
N ALA A 192 -3.85 -16.63 -1.80
CA ALA A 192 -3.93 -17.18 -3.15
C ALA A 192 -4.97 -18.33 -3.27
N ASN A 193 -5.13 -19.15 -2.22
CA ASN A 193 -6.19 -20.16 -2.19
C ASN A 193 -7.58 -19.51 -2.18
N MET A 194 -7.77 -18.46 -1.37
CA MET A 194 -9.02 -17.72 -1.28
C MET A 194 -9.37 -16.98 -2.58
N ASP A 195 -8.36 -16.42 -3.24
CA ASP A 195 -8.51 -15.79 -4.55
C ASP A 195 -8.94 -16.76 -5.63
N LYS A 196 -8.31 -17.93 -5.67
CA LYS A 196 -8.65 -18.98 -6.62
C LYS A 196 -10.06 -19.53 -6.39
N LEU A 197 -10.47 -19.63 -5.12
CA LEU A 197 -11.80 -20.10 -4.77
C LEU A 197 -12.89 -19.07 -5.13
N ASP A 198 -12.54 -17.78 -5.14
CA ASP A 198 -13.47 -16.67 -5.33
C ASP A 198 -14.70 -16.80 -4.40
N ALA A 199 -14.43 -17.05 -3.11
CA ALA A 199 -15.47 -17.30 -2.12
C ALA A 199 -16.35 -16.06 -1.88
N ARG A 200 -17.62 -16.33 -1.54
CA ARG A 200 -18.60 -15.32 -1.11
C ARG A 200 -19.03 -15.64 0.31
N PHE A 201 -19.17 -14.60 1.11
CA PHE A 201 -19.52 -14.68 2.53
C PHE A 201 -20.76 -13.82 2.78
N ALA A 202 -21.72 -14.34 3.55
CA ALA A 202 -22.82 -13.55 4.07
C ALA A 202 -22.50 -13.11 5.50
N CYS A 203 -22.63 -11.82 5.78
CA CYS A 203 -22.56 -11.30 7.14
C CYS A 203 -23.94 -11.43 7.79
N GLY A 204 -24.10 -12.35 8.72
CA GLY A 204 -25.35 -12.60 9.45
C GLY A 204 -25.81 -11.40 10.26
N THR A 205 -24.89 -10.64 10.84
CA THR A 205 -25.20 -9.42 11.62
C THR A 205 -25.76 -8.28 10.76
N CYS A 206 -25.32 -8.17 9.50
CA CYS A 206 -25.84 -7.17 8.57
C CYS A 206 -27.00 -7.68 7.70
N SER A 207 -27.26 -8.99 7.72
CA SER A 207 -28.38 -9.61 7.04
C SER A 207 -29.65 -9.48 7.86
N GLU A 208 -30.81 -9.48 7.18
CA GLU A 208 -32.11 -9.47 7.85
C GLU A 208 -32.70 -10.89 7.75
N PRO A 209 -32.81 -11.65 8.86
CA PRO A 209 -33.28 -13.03 8.83
C PRO A 209 -34.61 -13.16 8.09
N GLY A 210 -34.66 -14.08 7.12
CA GLY A 210 -35.84 -14.35 6.29
C GLY A 210 -36.15 -13.29 5.23
N LYS A 211 -35.43 -12.16 5.18
CA LYS A 211 -35.71 -11.07 4.24
C LYS A 211 -34.54 -10.74 3.32
N SER A 212 -33.33 -10.64 3.82
CA SER A 212 -32.17 -10.34 2.98
C SER A 212 -30.84 -10.89 3.50
N LEU A 213 -29.94 -11.19 2.57
CA LEU A 213 -28.55 -11.58 2.84
C LEU A 213 -27.61 -10.51 2.30
N VAL A 214 -26.71 -10.00 3.14
CA VAL A 214 -25.62 -9.11 2.73
C VAL A 214 -24.39 -9.94 2.39
N VAL A 215 -24.16 -10.16 1.11
CA VAL A 215 -23.13 -11.06 0.57
C VAL A 215 -21.99 -10.26 -0.05
N MET A 216 -20.74 -10.69 0.15
CA MET A 216 -19.56 -10.02 -0.41
C MET A 216 -18.41 -11.00 -0.69
N GLY A 217 -17.46 -10.59 -1.54
CA GLY A 217 -16.21 -11.33 -1.76
C GLY A 217 -15.36 -11.43 -0.50
N TRP A 218 -14.49 -12.44 -0.41
CA TRP A 218 -13.74 -12.73 0.82
C TRP A 218 -12.89 -11.56 1.36
N ARG A 219 -12.20 -10.80 0.49
CA ARG A 219 -11.46 -9.59 0.91
C ARG A 219 -12.38 -8.49 1.44
N ALA A 220 -13.52 -8.29 0.77
CA ALA A 220 -14.52 -7.33 1.23
C ALA A 220 -15.12 -7.76 2.57
N ALA A 221 -15.33 -9.06 2.79
CA ALA A 221 -15.78 -9.63 4.06
C ALA A 221 -14.78 -9.38 5.19
N MET A 222 -13.49 -9.61 4.95
CA MET A 222 -12.43 -9.28 5.92
C MET A 222 -12.42 -7.78 6.26
N TYR A 223 -12.45 -6.92 5.23
CA TYR A 223 -12.48 -5.47 5.43
C TYR A 223 -13.72 -5.02 6.22
N HIS A 224 -14.88 -5.59 5.89
CA HIS A 224 -16.14 -5.34 6.57
C HIS A 224 -16.10 -5.78 8.04
N CYS A 225 -15.58 -6.97 8.34
CA CYS A 225 -15.40 -7.48 9.70
C CYS A 225 -14.63 -6.49 10.59
N MET A 226 -13.56 -5.94 10.04
CA MET A 226 -12.61 -5.10 10.75
C MET A 226 -13.02 -3.62 10.86
N THR A 227 -13.97 -3.16 10.04
CA THR A 227 -14.40 -1.75 10.00
C THR A 227 -15.82 -1.53 10.49
N GLN A 228 -16.73 -2.50 10.28
CA GLN A 228 -18.14 -2.37 10.65
C GLN A 228 -18.48 -3.10 11.95
N HIS A 229 -17.70 -4.11 12.32
CA HIS A 229 -17.96 -4.94 13.51
C HIS A 229 -16.89 -4.77 14.57
N LEU A 230 -16.43 -3.55 14.84
CA LEU A 230 -15.39 -3.30 15.86
C LEU A 230 -15.78 -3.83 17.25
N TYR A 231 -17.08 -3.86 17.58
CA TYR A 231 -17.57 -4.18 18.92
C TYR A 231 -18.42 -5.46 18.99
N CYS A 232 -18.47 -6.26 17.93
CA CYS A 232 -19.17 -7.54 17.93
C CYS A 232 -18.45 -8.55 17.03
N GLU A 233 -18.61 -9.84 17.32
CA GLU A 233 -18.16 -10.90 16.43
C GLU A 233 -19.28 -11.20 15.42
N PRO A 234 -19.09 -10.87 14.13
CA PRO A 234 -20.13 -11.12 13.14
C PRO A 234 -20.29 -12.62 12.90
N GLU A 235 -21.54 -13.06 12.79
CA GLU A 235 -21.86 -14.43 12.37
C GLU A 235 -21.64 -14.55 10.87
N TRP A 236 -20.64 -15.32 10.46
CA TRP A 236 -20.38 -15.58 9.05
C TRP A 236 -21.10 -16.82 8.58
N GLN A 237 -21.72 -16.72 7.41
CA GLN A 237 -22.42 -17.84 6.79
C GLN A 237 -21.87 -18.11 5.39
N GLN A 238 -21.68 -19.39 5.07
CA GLN A 238 -21.43 -19.84 3.71
C GLN A 238 -22.70 -19.64 2.88
N VAL A 239 -22.59 -18.94 1.76
CA VAL A 239 -23.70 -18.81 0.81
C VAL A 239 -23.80 -20.05 -0.08
N SER A 240 -25.01 -20.38 -0.50
CA SER A 240 -25.22 -21.50 -1.43
C SER A 240 -24.59 -21.19 -2.80
N THR A 241 -24.29 -22.23 -3.57
CA THR A 241 -23.75 -22.08 -4.93
C THR A 241 -24.65 -21.21 -5.82
N ALA A 242 -25.98 -21.36 -5.71
CA ALA A 242 -26.95 -20.57 -6.45
C ALA A 242 -26.89 -19.07 -6.05
N GLN A 243 -26.86 -18.78 -4.74
CA GLN A 243 -26.72 -17.41 -4.23
C GLN A 243 -25.39 -16.78 -4.67
N ALA A 244 -24.28 -17.53 -4.58
CA ALA A 244 -22.98 -17.05 -5.01
C ALA A 244 -22.95 -16.73 -6.52
N GLN A 245 -23.59 -17.56 -7.35
CA GLN A 245 -23.72 -17.28 -8.79
C GLN A 245 -24.54 -16.02 -9.05
N GLU A 246 -25.65 -15.82 -8.33
CA GLU A 246 -26.48 -14.63 -8.48
C GLU A 246 -25.74 -13.36 -8.06
N VAL A 247 -25.01 -13.41 -6.94
CA VAL A 247 -24.15 -12.31 -6.49
C VAL A 247 -23.11 -11.97 -7.55
N ARG A 248 -22.44 -12.95 -8.15
CA ARG A 248 -21.47 -12.72 -9.23
C ARG A 248 -22.10 -12.05 -10.45
N LYS A 249 -23.34 -12.42 -10.83
CA LYS A 249 -24.05 -11.72 -11.92
C LYS A 249 -24.29 -10.26 -11.56
N LEU A 250 -24.77 -9.98 -10.33
CA LEU A 250 -25.03 -8.62 -9.87
C LEU A 250 -23.75 -7.79 -9.72
N GLU A 251 -22.65 -8.39 -9.26
CA GLU A 251 -21.33 -7.78 -9.23
C GLU A 251 -20.90 -7.39 -10.65
N LYS A 252 -20.95 -8.33 -11.61
CA LYS A 252 -20.59 -8.08 -13.01
C LYS A 252 -21.44 -6.99 -13.66
N LEU A 253 -22.74 -6.96 -13.39
CA LEU A 253 -23.65 -5.91 -13.89
C LEU A 253 -23.29 -4.51 -13.36
N ARG A 254 -22.67 -4.44 -12.18
CA ARG A 254 -22.29 -3.18 -11.53
C ARG A 254 -20.80 -2.87 -11.62
N GLU A 255 -20.00 -3.80 -12.15
CA GLU A 255 -18.54 -3.77 -12.14
C GLU A 255 -18.01 -2.50 -12.79
N GLU A 256 -18.44 -2.17 -14.01
CA GLU A 256 -17.99 -0.98 -14.74
C GLU A 256 -18.25 0.31 -13.95
N LYS A 257 -19.39 0.40 -13.27
CA LYS A 257 -19.72 1.57 -12.43
C LYS A 257 -18.76 1.67 -11.24
N PHE A 258 -18.51 0.56 -10.54
CA PHE A 258 -17.65 0.56 -9.36
C PHE A 258 -16.17 0.66 -9.69
N LEU A 259 -15.72 0.10 -10.82
CA LEU A 259 -14.37 0.30 -11.34
C LEU A 259 -14.12 1.77 -11.64
N ARG A 260 -15.05 2.46 -12.32
CA ARG A 260 -14.93 3.92 -12.54
C ARG A 260 -14.82 4.72 -11.24
N LEU A 261 -15.62 4.37 -10.22
CA LEU A 261 -15.52 5.02 -8.91
C LEU A 261 -14.17 4.71 -8.25
N TYR A 262 -13.73 3.46 -8.28
CA TYR A 262 -12.45 3.04 -7.74
C TYR A 262 -11.28 3.74 -8.44
N GLU A 263 -11.32 3.86 -9.77
CA GLU A 263 -10.34 4.60 -10.58
C GLU A 263 -10.39 6.10 -10.29
N HIS A 264 -11.58 6.68 -10.09
CA HIS A 264 -11.73 8.08 -9.71
C HIS A 264 -11.08 8.40 -8.35
N PHE A 265 -11.17 7.48 -7.38
CA PHE A 265 -10.48 7.59 -6.10
C PHE A 265 -9.05 7.04 -6.11
N THR A 266 -8.59 6.50 -7.24
CA THR A 266 -7.22 6.04 -7.38
C THR A 266 -6.31 7.24 -7.46
N ARG A 267 -5.38 7.33 -6.51
CA ARG A 267 -4.36 8.36 -6.51
C ARG A 267 -3.33 8.09 -7.60
N TRP A 268 -3.05 9.10 -8.41
CA TRP A 268 -1.95 9.11 -9.36
C TRP A 268 -0.76 9.88 -8.79
N VAL A 269 0.44 9.41 -9.11
CA VAL A 269 1.70 9.98 -8.61
C VAL A 269 2.62 10.27 -9.79
N SER A 270 3.19 11.47 -9.83
CA SER A 270 4.24 11.80 -10.80
C SER A 270 5.49 10.98 -10.51
N GLY A 271 6.01 10.30 -11.55
CA GLY A 271 7.28 9.59 -11.47
C GLY A 271 8.48 10.53 -11.32
N PHE A 272 8.33 11.82 -11.63
CA PHE A 272 9.42 12.79 -11.55
C PHE A 272 9.46 13.54 -10.23
N CYS A 273 8.36 13.62 -9.49
CA CYS A 273 8.35 14.28 -8.20
C CYS A 273 9.08 13.46 -7.13
N ALA A 274 10.05 14.07 -6.47
CA ALA A 274 10.69 13.54 -5.26
C ALA A 274 9.72 13.46 -4.07
N CYS A 275 8.83 14.47 -3.96
CA CYS A 275 8.00 14.63 -2.78
C CYS A 275 6.83 13.62 -2.74
N GLY A 276 6.26 13.23 -3.89
CA GLY A 276 4.98 12.48 -4.07
C GLY A 276 3.77 12.96 -3.24
N LEU A 277 3.97 13.96 -2.41
CA LEU A 277 2.95 14.69 -1.69
C LEU A 277 2.56 15.96 -2.39
N HIS A 278 3.19 16.28 -3.51
CA HIS A 278 2.75 17.32 -4.42
C HIS A 278 2.68 18.75 -3.84
N ILE A 279 2.93 18.92 -2.53
CA ILE A 279 2.83 20.20 -1.81
C ILE A 279 3.85 21.21 -2.34
N ARG A 280 5.08 20.78 -2.68
CA ARG A 280 6.08 21.67 -3.29
C ARG A 280 5.76 22.07 -4.73
N CYS A 281 4.97 21.27 -5.45
CA CYS A 281 4.57 21.57 -6.83
C CYS A 281 3.11 22.06 -6.95
N GLY A 282 2.43 22.30 -5.83
CA GLY A 282 1.06 22.81 -5.77
C GLY A 282 -0.02 21.82 -6.24
N LEU A 283 0.33 20.58 -6.55
CA LEU A 283 -0.63 19.55 -6.93
C LEU A 283 -1.34 19.03 -5.65
N ASN A 284 -2.63 18.71 -5.77
CA ASN A 284 -3.35 18.07 -4.67
C ASN A 284 -2.95 16.57 -4.60
N PRO A 285 -2.81 15.96 -3.41
CA PRO A 285 -2.62 14.52 -3.28
C PRO A 285 -3.78 13.67 -3.84
N ALA A 286 -4.99 14.22 -4.00
CA ALA A 286 -6.15 13.55 -4.59
C ALA A 286 -6.31 13.85 -6.10
N THR A 287 -5.23 13.72 -6.88
CA THR A 287 -5.23 14.08 -8.30
C THR A 287 -5.51 12.89 -9.20
N ASP A 288 -6.44 13.10 -10.15
CA ASP A 288 -6.71 12.17 -11.24
C ASP A 288 -5.55 12.14 -12.26
N GLU A 289 -5.61 11.17 -13.17
CA GLU A 289 -4.62 10.98 -14.23
C GLU A 289 -4.38 12.24 -15.06
N THR A 290 -5.46 12.94 -15.43
CA THR A 290 -5.40 14.16 -16.26
C THR A 290 -4.62 15.25 -15.55
N THR A 291 -4.87 15.42 -14.25
CA THR A 291 -4.23 16.45 -13.44
C THR A 291 -2.75 16.16 -13.23
N VAL A 292 -2.39 14.90 -12.96
CA VAL A 292 -0.98 14.50 -12.83
C VAL A 292 -0.24 14.60 -14.17
N SER A 293 -0.87 14.19 -15.27
CA SER A 293 -0.32 14.35 -16.62
C SER A 293 -0.06 15.82 -16.96
N GLY A 294 -1.04 16.69 -16.71
CA GLY A 294 -0.90 18.14 -16.90
C GLY A 294 0.25 18.72 -16.07
N HIS A 295 0.41 18.27 -14.83
CA HIS A 295 1.54 18.66 -14.00
C HIS A 295 2.88 18.18 -14.57
N VAL A 296 2.99 16.93 -15.02
CA VAL A 296 4.25 16.45 -15.63
C VAL A 296 4.63 17.35 -16.80
N ARG A 297 3.67 17.63 -17.68
CA ARG A 297 3.87 18.49 -18.85
C ARG A 297 4.25 19.93 -18.51
N VAL A 298 3.78 20.49 -17.40
CA VAL A 298 4.08 21.89 -17.06
C VAL A 298 5.36 22.02 -16.23
N GLN A 299 5.58 21.10 -15.29
CA GLN A 299 6.62 21.23 -14.28
C GLN A 299 7.89 20.44 -14.61
N HIS A 300 7.83 19.49 -15.56
CA HIS A 300 8.96 18.61 -15.89
C HIS A 300 9.34 18.60 -17.37
N ASN A 301 8.50 19.14 -18.27
CA ASN A 301 8.71 19.07 -19.72
C ASN A 301 10.00 19.76 -20.22
N ASP A 302 10.44 20.86 -19.60
CA ASP A 302 11.71 21.51 -19.98
C ASP A 302 12.97 20.67 -19.67
N ARG A 303 12.85 19.62 -18.84
CA ARG A 303 13.98 18.76 -18.45
C ARG A 303 14.06 17.44 -19.21
N TYR A 304 13.01 17.05 -19.92
CA TYR A 304 12.88 15.68 -20.49
C TYR A 304 12.39 15.65 -21.94
N THR A 305 12.66 16.69 -22.74
CA THR A 305 12.46 16.72 -24.20
C THR A 305 13.38 15.76 -24.97
N VAL A 306 13.59 14.53 -24.46
CA VAL A 306 14.19 13.45 -25.22
C VAL A 306 13.07 12.82 -26.06
N PRO A 307 13.09 12.97 -27.41
CA PRO A 307 12.07 12.36 -28.26
C PRO A 307 12.09 10.85 -28.09
N GLY A 308 10.95 10.25 -27.73
CA GLY A 308 10.79 8.79 -27.61
C GLY A 308 10.62 8.24 -26.19
N VAL A 309 10.60 9.07 -25.15
CA VAL A 309 10.25 8.61 -23.79
C VAL A 309 8.73 8.44 -23.69
N LEU A 310 8.30 7.18 -23.60
CA LEU A 310 6.94 6.67 -23.59
C LEU A 310 6.27 6.68 -22.17
N PRO A 311 4.96 6.40 -22.04
CA PRO A 311 4.00 6.77 -20.96
C PRO A 311 4.27 6.49 -19.46
N SER A 312 5.51 6.31 -18.99
CA SER A 312 5.83 6.02 -17.58
C SER A 312 6.06 7.26 -16.70
N GLU A 313 5.52 8.40 -17.13
CA GLU A 313 5.68 9.71 -16.51
C GLU A 313 4.96 9.86 -15.17
N PHE A 314 3.92 9.06 -14.97
CA PHE A 314 3.13 8.96 -13.77
C PHE A 314 2.59 7.53 -13.63
N TYR A 315 2.23 7.15 -12.41
CA TYR A 315 1.73 5.80 -12.10
C TYR A 315 0.69 5.85 -10.98
N GLN A 316 -0.15 4.82 -10.90
CA GLN A 316 -1.12 4.66 -9.81
C GLN A 316 -0.38 4.32 -8.51
N ASP A 317 -0.73 4.99 -7.42
CA ASP A 317 -0.12 4.77 -6.11
C ASP A 317 -0.20 3.27 -5.71
N ARG A 318 0.95 2.68 -5.35
CA ARG A 318 1.03 1.27 -4.95
C ARG A 318 0.46 1.05 -3.54
N ASP A 319 0.29 2.09 -2.73
CA ASP A 319 -0.43 2.02 -1.45
C ASP A 319 -1.97 2.12 -1.60
N ARG A 320 -2.51 1.75 -2.76
CA ARG A 320 -3.97 1.64 -2.93
C ARG A 320 -4.47 0.30 -2.43
N LEU A 321 -5.70 0.27 -1.93
CA LEU A 321 -6.40 -0.97 -1.66
C LEU A 321 -6.68 -1.71 -2.97
N PRO A 322 -6.68 -3.05 -3.00
CA PRO A 322 -7.19 -3.78 -4.15
C PRO A 322 -8.67 -3.42 -4.38
N PHE A 323 -9.10 -3.46 -5.64
CA PHE A 323 -10.52 -3.29 -5.96
C PHE A 323 -11.33 -4.41 -5.28
N MET A 324 -12.31 -4.00 -4.49
CA MET A 324 -13.23 -4.90 -3.80
C MET A 324 -14.65 -4.50 -4.20
N PRO A 325 -15.37 -5.34 -4.96
CA PRO A 325 -16.77 -5.09 -5.26
C PRO A 325 -17.55 -4.85 -3.96
N PRO A 326 -18.42 -3.83 -3.90
CA PRO A 326 -19.27 -3.60 -2.74
C PRO A 326 -20.19 -4.79 -2.46
N ALA A 327 -20.63 -4.89 -1.21
CA ALA A 327 -21.57 -5.92 -0.81
C ALA A 327 -22.87 -5.87 -1.62
N VAL A 328 -23.44 -7.04 -1.87
CA VAL A 328 -24.70 -7.26 -2.58
C VAL A 328 -25.74 -7.76 -1.59
N SER A 329 -26.85 -7.04 -1.49
CA SER A 329 -28.04 -7.51 -0.78
C SER A 329 -28.87 -8.42 -1.70
N LEU A 330 -28.99 -9.69 -1.35
CA LEU A 330 -29.96 -10.62 -1.95
C LEU A 330 -31.24 -10.59 -1.13
N PHE A 331 -32.39 -10.36 -1.75
CA PHE A 331 -33.68 -10.45 -1.07
C PHE A 331 -34.22 -11.87 -1.17
N ILE A 332 -34.59 -12.45 -0.03
CA ILE A 332 -35.24 -13.76 0.03
C ILE A 332 -36.72 -13.48 -0.21
N GLY A 333 -37.17 -13.64 -1.46
CA GLY A 333 -38.59 -13.59 -1.79
C GLY A 333 -39.27 -14.93 -1.49
N ASP A 334 -40.59 -14.91 -1.26
CA ASP A 334 -41.48 -16.05 -1.05
C ASP A 334 -41.62 -16.98 -2.29
N SER A 335 -40.51 -17.27 -2.98
CA SER A 335 -40.48 -18.12 -4.17
C SER A 335 -40.83 -19.59 -3.91
N GLU A 336 -41.16 -19.97 -2.66
CA GLU A 336 -41.76 -21.27 -2.30
C GLU A 336 -43.29 -21.23 -2.15
N ALA A 337 -43.97 -20.13 -2.47
CA ALA A 337 -45.44 -20.05 -2.49
C ALA A 337 -46.07 -20.19 -3.89
N LEU A 338 -45.45 -20.95 -4.81
CA LEU A 338 -45.99 -21.28 -6.13
C LEU A 338 -46.05 -22.79 -6.40
#